data_AF-A0A381ZQB6-F1
#
_entry.id   AF-A0A381ZQB6-F1
#
_cell.length_a   1.000
_cell.length_b   1.000
_cell.length_c   1.000
_cell.angle_alpha   90.00
_cell.angle_beta   90.00
_cell.angle_gamma   90.00
#
_symmetry.space_group_name_H-M   'P 1'
#
loop_
_entity.id
_entity.type
_entity.pdbx_description
1 polymer ?
#
loop_
_entity_poly.entity_id
_entity_poly.type
_entity_poly.pdbx_seq_one_letter_code
_entity_poly.pdbx_strand_id
1 'polypeptide(L)'
;MKFTFIYSLFSAFVISLFSFNSMAATEMHGVMCGGEIRQADQDVVNQFMADNPDVNVTMEAVPWGTCQDKVINLAIAGDPVSFSYLGSRTLKGLAENGHIVAVDIPDSLKKMYQPGILNTVSHLGKTWGYPHAFSTKALFMNCGILEQAGLACEGPETWDELYSMAETVKNNTGIAGIGLCGKDFDNTMHQFLNYLYSNGGQVIDPDTNTITLNSPNTVETLAFYAKLANVSQEGPLAWERSQLTELFNDQKIAMYINGPWGRGQHGEELNVKTVRIP
;
A
#
# COMPACT_ATOMS: atom_id res chain seq x y z
N MET A 1 -95.84 -3.32 -29.36
CA MET A 1 -94.66 -4.20 -29.22
C MET A 1 -93.42 -3.39 -29.56
N LYS A 2 -92.73 -2.82 -28.56
CA LYS A 2 -91.47 -2.08 -28.73
C LYS A 2 -90.59 -2.39 -27.52
N PHE A 3 -89.42 -2.96 -27.81
CA PHE A 3 -88.44 -3.45 -26.85
C PHE A 3 -87.67 -2.30 -26.19
N THR A 4 -87.47 -2.45 -24.89
CA THR A 4 -86.59 -1.63 -24.03
C THR A 4 -85.14 -2.09 -24.22
N PHE A 5 -84.22 -1.17 -24.49
CA PHE A 5 -82.77 -1.39 -24.32
C PHE A 5 -82.20 -0.28 -23.44
N ILE A 6 -81.74 -0.67 -22.26
CA ILE A 6 -81.00 0.17 -21.31
C ILE A 6 -79.52 0.08 -21.71
N TYR A 7 -78.91 1.20 -22.09
CA TYR A 7 -77.47 1.31 -22.29
C TYR A 7 -76.81 1.75 -20.98
N SER A 8 -75.98 0.87 -20.43
CA SER A 8 -75.06 1.14 -19.32
C SER A 8 -73.82 1.86 -19.84
N LEU A 9 -73.60 3.11 -19.43
CA LEU A 9 -72.34 3.84 -19.64
C LEU A 9 -71.30 3.39 -18.61
N PHE A 10 -70.31 2.61 -19.06
CA PHE A 10 -69.05 2.40 -18.34
C PHE A 10 -68.06 3.48 -18.78
N SER A 11 -67.72 4.42 -17.89
CA SER A 11 -66.60 5.35 -18.10
C SER A 11 -65.29 4.62 -17.80
N ALA A 12 -64.48 4.36 -18.84
CA ALA A 12 -63.14 3.82 -18.71
C ALA A 12 -62.17 4.92 -18.20
N PHE A 13 -61.59 4.69 -17.03
CA PHE A 13 -60.50 5.50 -16.48
C PHE A 13 -59.19 5.02 -17.14
N VAL A 14 -58.62 5.83 -18.03
CA VAL A 14 -57.30 5.55 -18.62
C VAL A 14 -56.24 5.97 -17.61
N ILE A 15 -55.71 5.01 -16.86
CA ILE A 15 -54.50 5.22 -16.05
C ILE A 15 -53.33 5.17 -17.03
N SER A 16 -52.73 6.32 -17.32
CA SER A 16 -51.45 6.37 -18.03
C SER A 16 -50.37 5.81 -17.09
N LEU A 17 -49.96 4.56 -17.31
CA LEU A 17 -48.74 4.00 -16.74
C LEU A 17 -47.56 4.75 -17.33
N PHE A 18 -47.05 5.76 -16.61
CA PHE A 18 -45.69 6.23 -16.81
C PHE A 18 -44.77 5.10 -16.33
N SER A 19 -44.23 4.34 -17.27
CA SER A 19 -43.10 3.45 -17.00
C SER A 19 -41.90 4.33 -16.64
N PHE A 20 -41.68 4.54 -15.34
CA PHE A 20 -40.36 4.92 -14.85
C PHE A 20 -39.46 3.72 -15.14
N ASN A 21 -38.68 3.81 -16.22
CA ASN A 21 -37.46 3.03 -16.31
C ASN A 21 -36.58 3.54 -15.15
N SER A 22 -36.60 2.86 -14.02
CA SER A 22 -35.50 2.98 -13.06
C SER A 22 -34.27 2.48 -13.83
N MET A 23 -33.43 3.39 -14.32
CA MET A 23 -32.08 3.00 -14.67
C MET A 23 -31.49 2.44 -13.39
N ALA A 24 -31.23 1.14 -13.37
CA ALA A 24 -30.58 0.51 -12.24
C ALA A 24 -29.28 1.27 -12.00
N ALA A 25 -29.01 1.64 -10.75
CA ALA A 25 -27.79 2.35 -10.41
C ALA A 25 -26.59 1.54 -10.91
N THR A 26 -25.60 2.23 -11.48
CA THR A 26 -24.32 1.60 -11.80
C THR A 26 -23.62 1.30 -10.48
N GLU A 27 -23.53 0.02 -10.14
CA GLU A 27 -22.85 -0.43 -8.93
C GLU A 27 -21.33 -0.49 -9.17
N MET A 28 -20.57 0.22 -8.33
CA MET A 28 -19.12 0.20 -8.32
C MET A 28 -18.62 -0.32 -6.98
N HIS A 29 -17.79 -1.35 -7.02
CA HIS A 29 -17.16 -1.91 -5.84
C HIS A 29 -15.66 -1.65 -5.85
N GLY A 30 -15.17 -1.01 -4.79
CA GLY A 30 -13.76 -0.69 -4.60
C GLY A 30 -13.12 -1.47 -3.46
N VAL A 31 -11.84 -1.82 -3.62
CA VAL A 31 -11.05 -2.43 -2.54
C VAL A 31 -9.88 -1.53 -2.16
N MET A 32 -9.82 -1.14 -0.88
CA MET A 32 -8.80 -0.29 -0.30
C MET A 32 -7.79 -1.14 0.47
N CYS A 33 -6.57 -1.23 -0.04
CA CYS A 33 -5.49 -1.97 0.61
C CYS A 33 -4.84 -1.13 1.71
N GLY A 34 -4.91 -1.60 2.96
CA GLY A 34 -4.38 -0.86 4.12
C GLY A 34 -5.08 -1.16 5.44
N GLY A 35 -6.17 -1.91 5.41
CA GLY A 35 -6.91 -2.33 6.61
C GLY A 35 -7.93 -1.32 7.13
N GLU A 36 -8.02 -0.13 6.53
CA GLU A 36 -9.02 0.88 6.86
C GLU A 36 -9.49 1.65 5.61
N ILE A 37 -10.70 2.23 5.70
CA ILE A 37 -11.17 3.29 4.80
C ILE A 37 -11.01 4.59 5.56
N ARG A 38 -10.16 5.50 5.07
CA ARG A 38 -9.93 6.77 5.76
C ARG A 38 -11.13 7.68 5.52
N GLN A 39 -11.41 8.58 6.48
CA GLN A 39 -12.49 9.56 6.32
C GLN A 39 -12.35 10.38 5.02
N ALA A 40 -11.12 10.76 4.67
CA ALA A 40 -10.85 11.48 3.43
C ALA A 40 -11.22 10.67 2.16
N ASP A 41 -11.02 9.35 2.18
CA ASP A 41 -11.43 8.49 1.06
C ASP A 41 -12.96 8.43 0.96
N GLN A 42 -13.64 8.34 2.10
CA GLN A 42 -15.11 8.34 2.17
C GLN A 42 -15.71 9.68 1.72
N ASP A 43 -15.10 10.81 2.09
CA ASP A 43 -15.55 12.14 1.70
C ASP A 43 -15.50 12.34 0.18
N VAL A 44 -14.41 11.86 -0.46
CA VAL A 44 -14.26 11.90 -1.92
C VAL A 44 -15.32 11.04 -2.61
N VAL A 45 -15.57 9.83 -2.11
CA VAL A 45 -16.59 8.93 -2.66
C VAL A 45 -18.00 9.49 -2.48
N ASN A 46 -18.30 10.08 -1.32
CA ASN A 46 -19.59 10.72 -1.06
C ASN A 46 -19.84 11.89 -2.02
N GLN A 47 -18.82 12.72 -2.25
CA GLN A 47 -18.90 13.81 -3.21
C GLN A 47 -19.12 13.29 -4.63
N PHE A 48 -18.39 12.24 -5.04
CA PHE A 48 -18.56 11.62 -6.35
C PHE A 48 -19.98 11.07 -6.56
N MET A 49 -20.56 10.38 -5.57
CA MET A 49 -21.95 9.89 -5.65
C MET A 49 -22.98 11.03 -5.64
N ALA A 50 -22.71 12.14 -4.94
CA ALA A 50 -23.57 13.32 -4.98
C ALA A 50 -23.58 13.98 -6.37
N ASP A 51 -22.43 13.99 -7.05
CA ASP A 51 -22.29 14.52 -8.41
C ASP A 51 -22.78 13.54 -9.50
N ASN A 52 -22.92 12.25 -9.18
CA ASN A 52 -23.32 11.18 -10.09
C ASN A 52 -24.44 10.31 -9.45
N PRO A 53 -25.70 10.81 -9.43
CA PRO A 53 -26.79 10.20 -8.65
C PRO A 53 -27.26 8.83 -9.15
N ASP A 54 -26.81 8.42 -10.34
CA ASP A 54 -27.04 7.12 -10.95
C ASP A 54 -25.92 6.10 -10.67
N VAL A 55 -24.91 6.47 -9.87
CA VAL A 55 -23.79 5.61 -9.50
C VAL A 55 -23.82 5.36 -8.00
N ASN A 56 -23.71 4.08 -7.61
CA ASN A 56 -23.53 3.70 -6.22
C ASN A 56 -22.12 3.12 -6.04
N VAL A 57 -21.35 3.66 -5.07
CA VAL A 57 -19.98 3.25 -4.81
C VAL A 57 -19.87 2.63 -3.43
N THR A 58 -19.37 1.40 -3.36
CA THR A 58 -19.02 0.73 -2.11
C THR A 58 -17.51 0.54 -2.01
N MET A 59 -16.97 0.61 -0.80
CA MET A 59 -15.56 0.34 -0.53
C MET A 59 -15.41 -0.72 0.56
N GLU A 60 -14.44 -1.61 0.39
CA GLU A 60 -14.01 -2.58 1.39
C GLU A 60 -12.55 -2.35 1.75
N ALA A 61 -12.24 -2.28 3.04
CA ALA A 61 -10.87 -2.28 3.52
C ALA A 61 -10.36 -3.72 3.68
N VAL A 62 -9.19 -4.00 3.10
CA VAL A 62 -8.51 -5.30 3.25
C VAL A 62 -7.06 -5.05 3.70
N PRO A 63 -6.52 -5.82 4.67
CA PRO A 63 -5.13 -5.69 5.08
C PRO A 63 -4.16 -5.84 3.89
N TRP A 64 -3.12 -4.99 3.84
CA TRP A 64 -2.15 -4.96 2.73
C TRP A 64 -1.61 -6.35 2.36
N GLY A 65 -1.35 -7.18 3.39
CA GLY A 65 -0.87 -8.56 3.28
C GLY A 65 -1.69 -9.48 2.37
N THR A 66 -2.99 -9.24 2.24
CA THR A 66 -3.93 -10.14 1.54
C THR A 66 -4.71 -9.43 0.43
N CYS A 67 -4.77 -8.10 0.49
CA CYS A 67 -5.54 -7.28 -0.41
C CYS A 67 -5.11 -7.38 -1.87
N GLN A 68 -3.79 -7.35 -2.12
CA GLN A 68 -3.23 -7.41 -3.47
C GLN A 68 -3.64 -8.72 -4.17
N ASP A 69 -3.46 -9.86 -3.50
CA ASP A 69 -3.80 -11.17 -4.04
C ASP A 69 -5.30 -11.31 -4.29
N LYS A 70 -6.14 -10.83 -3.37
CA LYS A 70 -7.60 -10.84 -3.53
C LYS A 70 -8.01 -10.16 -4.85
N VAL A 71 -7.56 -8.93 -5.06
CA VAL A 71 -7.96 -8.11 -6.21
C VAL A 71 -7.42 -8.69 -7.52
N ILE A 72 -6.16 -9.16 -7.52
CA ILE A 72 -5.55 -9.78 -8.69
C ILE A 72 -6.31 -11.05 -9.09
N ASN A 73 -6.63 -11.91 -8.11
CA ASN A 73 -7.35 -13.15 -8.37
C ASN A 73 -8.78 -12.90 -8.89
N LEU A 74 -9.47 -11.90 -8.36
CA LEU A 74 -10.79 -11.47 -8.86
C LEU A 74 -10.71 -11.04 -10.34
N ALA A 75 -9.70 -10.22 -10.68
CA ALA A 75 -9.49 -9.79 -12.06
C ALA A 75 -9.15 -10.95 -13.02
N ILE A 76 -8.34 -11.91 -12.57
CA ILE A 76 -8.01 -13.12 -13.34
C ILE A 76 -9.24 -14.02 -13.52
N ALA A 77 -10.09 -14.12 -12.51
CA ALA A 77 -11.31 -14.92 -12.54
C ALA A 77 -12.42 -14.32 -13.45
N GLY A 78 -12.22 -13.12 -13.99
CA GLY A 78 -13.20 -12.42 -14.83
C GLY A 78 -14.27 -11.67 -14.03
N ASP A 79 -14.03 -11.44 -12.73
CA ASP A 79 -14.91 -10.68 -11.84
C ASP A 79 -14.13 -9.54 -11.14
N PRO A 80 -13.53 -8.61 -11.90
CA PRO A 80 -12.71 -7.55 -11.34
C PRO A 80 -13.55 -6.57 -10.51
N VAL A 81 -12.94 -6.05 -9.45
CA VAL A 81 -13.46 -4.87 -8.76
C VAL A 81 -13.39 -3.64 -9.67
N SER A 82 -14.25 -2.66 -9.44
CA SER A 82 -14.32 -1.43 -10.26
C SER A 82 -13.08 -0.55 -10.09
N PHE A 83 -12.50 -0.53 -8.89
CA PHE A 83 -11.21 0.12 -8.62
C PHE A 83 -10.52 -0.51 -7.41
N SER A 84 -9.20 -0.38 -7.34
CA SER A 84 -8.44 -0.85 -6.19
C SER A 84 -7.13 -0.09 -6.01
N TYR A 85 -6.70 0.05 -4.76
CA TYR A 85 -5.38 0.55 -4.45
C TYR A 85 -4.33 -0.57 -4.51
N LEU A 86 -3.63 -0.68 -5.64
CA LEU A 86 -2.65 -1.74 -5.90
C LEU A 86 -1.20 -1.24 -5.91
N GLY A 87 -0.29 -2.13 -5.55
CA GLY A 87 1.15 -1.89 -5.71
C GLY A 87 1.52 -1.89 -7.20
N SER A 88 2.21 -0.85 -7.66
CA SER A 88 2.57 -0.67 -9.08
C SER A 88 3.38 -1.83 -9.69
N ARG A 89 4.03 -2.66 -8.87
CA ARG A 89 4.78 -3.85 -9.30
C ARG A 89 3.97 -4.86 -10.11
N THR A 90 2.66 -4.99 -9.85
CA THR A 90 1.79 -5.97 -10.54
C THR A 90 1.11 -5.38 -11.78
N LEU A 91 1.12 -4.05 -11.93
CA LEU A 91 0.40 -3.31 -12.96
C LEU A 91 0.82 -3.72 -14.37
N LYS A 92 2.12 -3.92 -14.64
CA LYS A 92 2.59 -4.33 -15.97
C LYS A 92 2.01 -5.68 -16.39
N GLY A 93 2.06 -6.66 -15.50
CA GLY A 93 1.50 -7.99 -15.76
C GLY A 93 -0.01 -7.94 -15.95
N LEU A 94 -0.74 -7.18 -15.12
CA LEU A 94 -2.18 -7.00 -15.30
C LEU A 94 -2.53 -6.33 -16.64
N ALA A 95 -1.75 -5.34 -17.06
CA ALA A 95 -1.93 -4.64 -18.33
C ALA A 95 -1.69 -5.56 -19.55
N GLU A 96 -0.60 -6.33 -19.52
CA GLU A 96 -0.24 -7.27 -20.59
C GLU A 96 -1.28 -8.38 -20.76
N ASN A 97 -1.89 -8.82 -19.66
CA ASN A 97 -2.89 -9.89 -19.66
C ASN A 97 -4.34 -9.37 -19.79
N GLY A 98 -4.54 -8.07 -19.95
CA GLY A 98 -5.87 -7.48 -20.16
C GLY A 98 -6.79 -7.49 -18.93
N HIS A 99 -6.21 -7.56 -17.73
CA HIS A 99 -6.96 -7.58 -16.46
C HIS A 99 -7.30 -6.19 -15.90
N ILE A 100 -6.76 -5.13 -16.50
CA ILE A 100 -7.01 -3.74 -16.13
C ILE A 100 -7.20 -2.89 -17.39
N VAL A 101 -7.85 -1.75 -17.23
CA VAL A 101 -8.09 -0.79 -18.32
C VAL A 101 -7.09 0.36 -18.28
N ALA A 102 -6.75 0.89 -19.45
CA ALA A 102 -5.95 2.11 -19.53
C ALA A 102 -6.77 3.32 -19.07
N VAL A 103 -6.09 4.28 -18.46
CA VAL A 103 -6.67 5.56 -18.04
C VAL A 103 -6.04 6.70 -18.83
N ASP A 104 -6.83 7.73 -19.12
CA ASP A 104 -6.32 8.98 -19.65
C ASP A 104 -6.20 9.99 -18.51
N ILE A 105 -4.96 10.26 -18.08
CA ILE A 105 -4.69 11.26 -17.05
C ILE A 105 -4.60 12.63 -17.74
N PRO A 106 -5.45 13.60 -17.39
CA PRO A 106 -5.36 14.96 -17.92
C PRO A 106 -3.98 15.58 -17.68
N ASP A 107 -3.50 16.38 -18.63
CA ASP A 107 -2.16 17.00 -18.55
C ASP A 107 -2.01 17.93 -17.33
N SER A 108 -3.10 18.53 -16.86
CA SER A 108 -3.12 19.29 -15.61
C SER A 108 -2.74 18.42 -14.42
N LEU A 109 -3.24 17.19 -14.35
CA LEU A 109 -2.90 16.24 -13.29
C LEU A 109 -1.51 15.64 -13.48
N LYS A 110 -1.10 15.34 -14.73
CA LYS A 110 0.26 14.82 -15.02
C LYS A 110 1.35 15.74 -14.47
N LYS A 111 1.17 17.06 -14.57
CA LYS A 111 2.09 18.08 -14.07
C LYS A 111 2.21 18.16 -12.55
N MET A 112 1.27 17.55 -11.81
CA MET A 112 1.33 17.51 -10.34
C MET A 112 2.27 16.40 -9.84
N TYR A 113 2.60 15.41 -10.68
CA TYR A 113 3.47 14.31 -10.29
C TYR A 113 4.94 14.68 -10.36
N GLN A 114 5.71 14.18 -9.38
CA GLN A 114 7.18 14.27 -9.42
C GLN A 114 7.75 13.49 -10.61
N PRO A 115 8.93 13.88 -11.13
CA PRO A 115 9.59 13.16 -12.21
C PRO A 115 9.72 11.66 -11.93
N GLY A 116 9.42 10.83 -12.92
CA GLY A 116 9.51 9.37 -12.83
C GLY A 116 8.28 8.66 -12.23
N ILE A 117 7.39 9.35 -11.51
CA ILE A 117 6.21 8.71 -10.89
C ILE A 117 5.28 8.10 -11.92
N LEU A 118 4.99 8.82 -13.01
CA LEU A 118 4.14 8.31 -14.09
C LEU A 118 4.74 7.06 -14.78
N ASN A 119 6.06 6.87 -14.75
CA ASN A 119 6.69 5.68 -15.32
C ASN A 119 6.33 4.41 -14.53
N THR A 120 5.95 4.55 -13.25
CA THR A 120 5.57 3.40 -12.41
C THR A 120 4.22 2.81 -12.78
N VAL A 121 3.37 3.57 -13.48
CA VAL A 121 2.03 3.17 -13.93
C VAL A 121 1.89 3.17 -15.46
N SER A 122 2.99 3.40 -16.17
CA SER A 122 3.01 3.45 -17.64
C SER A 122 3.67 2.20 -18.21
N HIS A 123 3.00 1.59 -19.18
CA HIS A 123 3.46 0.39 -19.87
C HIS A 123 2.83 0.30 -21.25
N LEU A 124 3.53 -0.26 -22.24
CA LEU A 124 3.02 -0.39 -23.62
C LEU A 124 2.49 0.92 -24.22
N GLY A 125 3.13 2.06 -23.90
CA GLY A 125 2.72 3.38 -24.40
C GLY A 125 1.42 3.95 -23.81
N LYS A 126 0.86 3.33 -22.76
CA LYS A 126 -0.35 3.77 -22.06
C LYS A 126 -0.12 3.90 -20.56
N THR A 127 -1.01 4.61 -19.88
CA THR A 127 -1.08 4.65 -18.42
C THR A 127 -2.22 3.74 -17.95
N TRP A 128 -1.97 2.95 -16.91
CA TRP A 128 -2.89 1.89 -16.46
C TRP A 128 -3.41 2.08 -15.04
N GLY A 129 -3.21 3.27 -14.48
CA GLY A 129 -3.73 3.65 -13.18
C GLY A 129 -3.27 5.04 -12.78
N TYR A 130 -3.93 5.60 -11.76
CA TYR A 130 -3.55 6.88 -11.17
C TYR A 130 -2.53 6.63 -10.06
N PRO A 131 -1.34 7.27 -10.07
CA PRO A 131 -0.46 7.26 -8.93
C PRO A 131 -1.15 7.90 -7.72
N HIS A 132 -1.47 7.09 -6.72
CA HIS A 132 -2.16 7.52 -5.50
C HIS A 132 -1.19 7.92 -4.40
N ALA A 133 -0.15 7.11 -4.20
CA ALA A 133 0.87 7.35 -3.19
C ALA A 133 2.25 6.92 -3.69
N PHE A 134 3.25 7.72 -3.38
CA PHE A 134 4.65 7.37 -3.51
C PHE A 134 5.33 7.59 -2.16
N SER A 135 6.16 6.63 -1.77
CA SER A 135 6.81 6.67 -0.46
C SER A 135 8.25 6.19 -0.57
N THR A 136 9.13 6.85 0.16
CA THR A 136 10.45 6.31 0.51
C THR A 136 10.41 5.69 1.90
N LYS A 137 11.37 4.82 2.20
CA LYS A 137 11.56 4.28 3.54
C LYS A 137 12.58 5.10 4.31
N ALA A 138 12.46 5.09 5.63
CA ALA A 138 13.40 5.70 6.54
C ALA A 138 13.62 4.81 7.76
N LEU A 139 14.71 5.05 8.47
CA LEU A 139 14.98 4.44 9.76
C LEU A 139 14.28 5.27 10.85
N PHE A 140 13.34 4.64 11.56
CA PHE A 140 12.71 5.22 12.73
C PHE A 140 13.45 4.75 13.96
N MET A 141 13.75 5.67 14.88
CA MET A 141 14.50 5.43 16.10
C MET A 141 13.72 5.96 17.30
N ASN A 142 13.60 5.15 18.35
CA ASN A 142 13.08 5.58 19.64
C ASN A 142 14.24 6.18 20.46
N CYS A 143 14.31 7.51 20.52
CA CYS A 143 15.39 8.22 21.21
C CYS A 143 15.43 7.91 22.70
N GLY A 144 14.29 7.65 23.35
CA GLY A 144 14.25 7.29 24.77
C GLY A 144 14.98 5.96 25.05
N ILE A 145 14.80 4.96 24.17
CA ILE A 145 15.51 3.68 24.29
C ILE A 145 17.01 3.84 23.98
N LEU A 146 17.37 4.67 22.98
CA LEU A 146 18.76 4.97 22.68
C LEU A 146 19.46 5.65 23.88
N GLU A 147 18.82 6.65 24.49
CA GLU A 147 19.34 7.35 25.67
C GLU A 147 19.46 6.40 26.88
N GLN A 148 18.49 5.51 27.09
CA GLN A 148 18.56 4.46 28.12
C GLN A 148 19.76 3.52 27.90
N ALA A 149 20.11 3.25 26.64
CA ALA A 149 21.28 2.46 26.28
C ALA A 149 22.61 3.24 26.37
N GLY A 150 22.57 4.54 26.71
CA GLY A 150 23.74 5.42 26.77
C GLY A 150 24.18 5.97 25.42
N LEU A 151 23.30 5.99 24.41
CA LEU A 151 23.57 6.45 23.06
C LEU A 151 22.91 7.82 22.78
N ALA A 152 23.57 8.64 21.96
CA ALA A 152 22.95 9.82 21.40
C ALA A 152 21.96 9.46 20.28
N CYS A 153 20.86 10.21 20.15
CA CYS A 153 19.87 9.99 19.10
C CYS A 153 20.28 10.66 17.77
N GLU A 154 21.50 10.42 17.27
CA GLU A 154 22.00 11.07 16.03
C GLU A 154 21.78 10.23 14.77
N GLY A 155 21.63 8.90 14.92
CA GLY A 155 21.39 7.96 13.83
C GLY A 155 22.67 7.52 13.11
N PRO A 156 22.71 6.30 12.57
CA PRO A 156 23.91 5.75 11.93
C PRO A 156 24.08 6.26 10.49
N GLU A 157 25.32 6.49 10.08
CA GLU A 157 25.71 6.80 8.69
C GLU A 157 26.17 5.57 7.92
N THR A 158 26.59 4.51 8.62
CA THR A 158 27.07 3.26 8.03
C THR A 158 26.34 2.03 8.57
N TRP A 159 26.44 0.90 7.85
CA TRP A 159 25.88 -0.38 8.28
C TRP A 159 26.51 -0.89 9.57
N ASP A 160 27.81 -0.68 9.75
CA ASP A 160 28.51 -1.07 10.98
C ASP A 160 28.10 -0.21 12.17
N GLU A 161 27.85 1.09 11.96
CA GLU A 161 27.27 1.96 12.99
C GLU A 161 25.84 1.52 13.35
N LEU A 162 25.00 1.20 12.37
CA LEU A 162 23.65 0.70 12.62
C LEU A 162 23.68 -0.58 13.46
N TYR A 163 24.54 -1.54 13.10
CA TYR A 163 24.70 -2.78 13.86
C TYR A 163 25.24 -2.50 15.27
N SER A 164 26.28 -1.69 15.41
CA SER A 164 26.90 -1.39 16.72
C SER A 164 25.93 -0.67 17.65
N MET A 165 25.11 0.24 17.09
CA MET A 165 24.05 0.93 17.82
C MET A 165 22.98 -0.07 18.30
N ALA A 166 22.50 -0.95 17.42
CA ALA A 166 21.53 -1.99 17.77
C ALA A 166 22.07 -2.99 18.81
N GLU A 167 23.34 -3.39 18.68
CA GLU A 167 24.03 -4.28 19.62
C GLU A 167 24.15 -3.65 21.01
N THR A 168 24.53 -2.36 21.06
CA THR A 168 24.63 -1.60 22.32
C THR A 168 23.28 -1.50 23.03
N VAL A 169 22.20 -1.20 22.29
CA VAL A 169 20.84 -1.22 22.84
C VAL A 169 20.53 -2.58 23.46
N LYS A 170 20.74 -3.66 22.72
CA LYS A 170 20.45 -5.02 23.19
C LYS A 170 21.22 -5.38 24.44
N ASN A 171 22.52 -5.07 24.48
CA ASN A 171 23.37 -5.39 25.62
C ASN A 171 23.06 -4.57 26.87
N ASN A 172 22.76 -3.27 26.71
CA ASN A 172 22.60 -2.37 27.85
C ASN A 172 21.17 -2.35 28.41
N THR A 173 20.17 -2.70 27.61
CA THR A 173 18.75 -2.58 27.98
C THR A 173 17.98 -3.91 27.94
N GLY A 174 18.49 -4.92 27.23
CA GLY A 174 17.76 -6.15 26.91
C GLY A 174 16.68 -5.98 25.84
N ILE A 175 16.43 -4.77 25.34
CA ILE A 175 15.48 -4.47 24.26
C ILE A 175 16.14 -4.82 22.92
N ALA A 176 15.40 -5.34 21.95
CA ALA A 176 15.96 -5.58 20.63
C ALA A 176 16.38 -4.26 19.96
N GLY A 177 17.61 -4.21 19.45
CA GLY A 177 18.16 -2.99 18.86
C GLY A 177 17.48 -2.59 17.56
N ILE A 178 17.00 -3.57 16.79
CA ILE A 178 16.34 -3.32 15.51
C ILE A 178 15.17 -4.28 15.23
N GLY A 179 14.09 -3.76 14.67
CA GLY A 179 12.99 -4.53 14.10
C GLY A 179 13.35 -5.05 12.71
N LEU A 180 13.34 -6.37 12.53
CA LEU A 180 13.67 -7.02 11.27
C LEU A 180 12.51 -7.88 10.78
N CYS A 181 11.92 -7.59 9.61
CA CYS A 181 10.89 -8.45 9.04
C CYS A 181 11.54 -9.54 8.18
N GLY A 182 11.14 -10.79 8.37
CA GLY A 182 11.65 -11.93 7.61
C GLY A 182 10.55 -12.84 7.09
N LYS A 183 9.28 -12.47 7.27
CA LYS A 183 8.14 -13.26 6.81
C LYS A 183 8.13 -13.39 5.28
N ASP A 184 7.61 -14.49 4.76
CA ASP A 184 7.47 -14.73 3.32
C ASP A 184 6.41 -13.82 2.70
N PHE A 185 6.77 -12.56 2.49
CA PHE A 185 5.88 -11.52 1.98
C PHE A 185 6.67 -10.36 1.36
N ASP A 186 5.99 -9.50 0.58
CA ASP A 186 6.60 -8.47 -0.27
C ASP A 186 7.53 -7.49 0.49
N ASN A 187 7.18 -7.16 1.74
CA ASN A 187 7.90 -6.17 2.53
C ASN A 187 9.26 -6.66 3.02
N THR A 188 9.48 -7.98 3.13
CA THR A 188 10.81 -8.53 3.40
C THR A 188 11.76 -8.20 2.26
N MET A 189 11.30 -8.37 1.01
CA MET A 189 12.05 -7.93 -0.16
C MET A 189 12.22 -6.41 -0.17
N HIS A 190 11.18 -5.63 0.12
CA HIS A 190 11.32 -4.17 0.17
C HIS A 190 12.33 -3.70 1.23
N GLN A 191 12.37 -4.34 2.41
CA GLN A 191 13.34 -3.99 3.46
C GLN A 191 14.77 -4.32 2.99
N PHE A 192 14.98 -5.52 2.44
CA PHE A 192 16.25 -5.96 1.86
C PHE A 192 16.76 -5.01 0.77
N LEU A 193 15.89 -4.57 -0.14
CA LEU A 193 16.28 -3.71 -1.27
C LEU A 193 16.81 -2.34 -0.85
N ASN A 194 16.42 -1.80 0.32
CA ASN A 194 16.99 -0.53 0.79
C ASN A 194 18.50 -0.67 1.02
N TYR A 195 18.93 -1.79 1.61
CA TYR A 195 20.35 -2.09 1.83
C TYR A 195 21.03 -2.47 0.52
N LEU A 196 20.41 -3.32 -0.31
CA LEU A 196 21.03 -3.70 -1.59
C LEU A 196 21.40 -2.46 -2.42
N TYR A 197 20.48 -1.50 -2.50
CA TYR A 197 20.68 -0.29 -3.28
C TYR A 197 21.63 0.71 -2.60
N SER A 198 21.72 0.76 -1.26
CA SER A 198 22.68 1.65 -0.59
C SER A 198 24.13 1.19 -0.77
N ASN A 199 24.37 -0.10 -0.99
CA ASN A 199 25.69 -0.64 -1.35
C ASN A 199 25.86 -0.83 -2.88
N GLY A 200 25.09 -0.12 -3.71
CA GLY A 200 25.25 -0.11 -5.16
C GLY A 200 24.84 -1.39 -5.91
N GLY A 201 24.27 -2.36 -5.21
CA GLY A 201 23.70 -3.55 -5.83
C GLY A 201 22.41 -3.24 -6.61
N GLN A 202 22.03 -4.14 -7.52
CA GLN A 202 20.82 -4.02 -8.33
C GLN A 202 20.16 -5.40 -8.50
N VAL A 203 18.85 -5.41 -8.75
CA VAL A 203 18.12 -6.64 -9.07
C VAL A 203 18.18 -6.91 -10.58
N ILE A 204 18.02 -5.84 -11.36
CA ILE A 204 18.07 -5.83 -12.82
C ILE A 204 18.93 -4.63 -13.19
N ASP A 205 19.91 -4.85 -14.06
CA ASP A 205 20.69 -3.80 -14.69
C ASP A 205 19.78 -2.99 -15.64
N PRO A 206 19.63 -1.67 -15.45
CA PRO A 206 18.68 -0.87 -16.22
C PRO A 206 19.09 -0.66 -17.68
N ASP A 207 20.38 -0.80 -18.01
CA ASP A 207 20.91 -0.57 -19.35
C ASP A 207 20.81 -1.84 -20.21
N THR A 208 21.06 -3.01 -19.60
CA THR A 208 21.09 -4.29 -20.30
C THR A 208 19.85 -5.15 -20.09
N ASN A 209 18.98 -4.81 -19.13
CA ASN A 209 17.88 -5.65 -18.61
C ASN A 209 18.34 -7.02 -18.09
N THR A 210 19.63 -7.18 -17.76
CA THR A 210 20.16 -8.43 -17.20
C THR A 210 19.79 -8.54 -15.72
N ILE A 211 19.37 -9.73 -15.28
CA ILE A 211 19.14 -10.01 -13.85
C ILE A 211 20.50 -10.08 -13.14
N THR A 212 20.73 -9.20 -12.17
CA THR A 212 21.99 -9.02 -11.43
C THR A 212 21.89 -9.36 -9.94
N LEU A 213 20.78 -9.98 -9.53
CA LEU A 213 20.50 -10.36 -8.15
C LEU A 213 21.52 -11.33 -7.54
N ASN A 214 22.34 -12.04 -8.32
CA ASN A 214 23.39 -12.91 -7.80
C ASN A 214 24.77 -12.21 -7.67
N SER A 215 24.79 -10.88 -7.60
CA SER A 215 26.01 -10.07 -7.49
C SER A 215 26.69 -10.17 -6.11
N PRO A 216 28.00 -9.85 -6.03
CA PRO A 216 28.71 -9.72 -4.74
C PRO A 216 28.03 -8.78 -3.76
N ASN A 217 27.49 -7.65 -4.23
CA ASN A 217 26.73 -6.70 -3.39
C ASN A 217 25.49 -7.36 -2.77
N THR A 218 24.82 -8.26 -3.50
CA THR A 218 23.67 -9.01 -2.95
C THR A 218 24.12 -9.97 -1.85
N VAL A 219 25.22 -10.68 -2.06
CA VAL A 219 25.78 -11.60 -1.04
C VAL A 219 26.17 -10.83 0.23
N GLU A 220 26.82 -9.68 0.09
CA GLU A 220 27.18 -8.80 1.21
C GLU A 220 25.94 -8.29 1.96
N THR A 221 24.92 -7.86 1.22
CA THR A 221 23.65 -7.40 1.80
C THR A 221 22.94 -8.52 2.57
N LEU A 222 22.91 -9.73 2.03
CA LEU A 222 22.33 -10.90 2.71
C LEU A 222 23.09 -11.24 3.99
N ALA A 223 24.43 -11.18 3.95
CA ALA A 223 25.27 -11.39 5.13
C ALA A 223 24.99 -10.32 6.20
N PHE A 224 24.82 -9.06 5.80
CA PHE A 224 24.45 -7.99 6.72
C PHE A 224 23.05 -8.19 7.31
N TYR A 225 22.06 -8.57 6.50
CA TYR A 225 20.70 -8.87 6.97
C TYR A 225 20.70 -10.03 8.00
N ALA A 226 21.49 -11.08 7.75
CA ALA A 226 21.69 -12.18 8.69
C ALA A 226 22.40 -11.72 9.98
N LYS A 227 23.38 -10.81 9.88
CA LYS A 227 24.04 -10.19 11.03
C LYS A 227 23.05 -9.40 11.89
N LEU A 228 22.14 -8.63 11.29
CA LEU A 228 21.09 -7.88 11.99
C LEU A 228 20.14 -8.78 12.80
N ALA A 229 19.89 -10.01 12.33
CA ALA A 229 19.04 -10.95 13.07
C ALA A 229 19.56 -11.28 14.48
N ASN A 230 20.88 -11.15 14.71
CA ASN A 230 21.47 -11.36 16.05
C ASN A 230 21.12 -10.24 17.03
N VAL A 231 20.79 -9.06 16.54
CA VAL A 231 20.44 -7.88 17.35
C VAL A 231 18.97 -7.48 17.19
N SER A 232 18.17 -8.30 16.48
CA SER A 232 16.75 -8.06 16.27
C SER A 232 15.86 -8.69 17.35
N GLN A 233 14.55 -8.46 17.22
CA GLN A 233 13.54 -9.19 17.98
C GLN A 233 13.60 -10.68 17.65
N GLU A 234 13.09 -11.52 18.56
CA GLU A 234 13.08 -12.97 18.41
C GLU A 234 12.19 -13.41 17.23
N GLY A 235 12.65 -14.43 16.50
CA GLY A 235 11.91 -15.05 15.41
C GLY A 235 11.55 -14.09 14.26
N PRO A 236 12.51 -13.35 13.66
CA PRO A 236 12.22 -12.34 12.63
C PRO A 236 11.40 -12.88 11.44
N LEU A 237 11.51 -14.18 11.14
CA LEU A 237 10.71 -14.86 10.10
C LEU A 237 9.19 -14.89 10.37
N ALA A 238 8.76 -14.65 11.60
CA ALA A 238 7.34 -14.63 11.96
C ALA A 238 6.68 -13.25 11.74
N TRP A 239 7.48 -12.20 11.57
CA TRP A 239 7.02 -10.81 11.63
C TRP A 239 6.98 -10.15 10.25
N GLU A 240 5.89 -9.42 10.01
CA GLU A 240 5.71 -8.48 8.89
C GLU A 240 6.00 -7.04 9.37
N ARG A 241 6.35 -6.13 8.45
CA ARG A 241 6.66 -4.72 8.76
C ARG A 241 5.54 -3.99 9.54
N SER A 242 4.28 -4.22 9.21
CA SER A 242 3.14 -3.66 9.95
C SER A 242 3.18 -4.05 11.43
N GLN A 243 3.44 -5.33 11.71
CA GLN A 243 3.52 -5.88 13.06
C GLN A 243 4.76 -5.34 13.84
N LEU A 244 5.83 -4.96 13.14
CA LEU A 244 6.95 -4.28 13.80
C LEU A 244 6.57 -2.90 14.36
N THR A 245 5.55 -2.25 13.80
CA THR A 245 5.07 -0.96 14.31
C THR A 245 4.47 -1.13 15.71
N GLU A 246 3.77 -2.23 15.96
CA GLU A 246 3.24 -2.59 17.27
C GLU A 246 4.37 -2.82 18.28
N LEU A 247 5.39 -3.60 17.91
CA LEU A 247 6.57 -3.82 18.75
C LEU A 247 7.32 -2.53 19.07
N PHE A 248 7.37 -1.59 18.13
CA PHE A 248 8.00 -0.28 18.34
C PHE A 248 7.21 0.54 19.36
N ASN A 249 5.88 0.55 19.26
CA ASN A 249 5.00 1.23 20.21
C ASN A 249 5.06 0.61 21.61
N ASP A 250 5.15 -0.71 21.69
CA ASP A 250 5.35 -1.44 22.94
C ASP A 250 6.79 -1.34 23.49
N GLN A 251 7.65 -0.53 22.86
CA GLN A 251 9.04 -0.30 23.23
C GLN A 251 9.86 -1.61 23.32
N LYS A 252 9.53 -2.59 22.46
CA LYS A 252 10.22 -3.88 22.34
C LYS A 252 11.32 -3.90 21.30
N ILE A 253 11.32 -2.90 20.40
CA ILE A 253 12.39 -2.65 19.44
C ILE A 253 12.79 -1.17 19.48
N ALA A 254 14.07 -0.87 19.36
CA ALA A 254 14.56 0.52 19.41
C ALA A 254 14.56 1.23 18.06
N MET A 255 14.82 0.50 16.99
CA MET A 255 14.90 1.05 15.63
C MET A 255 14.18 0.14 14.65
N TYR A 256 13.62 0.65 13.55
CA TYR A 256 13.13 -0.18 12.45
C TYR A 256 12.94 0.63 11.17
N ILE A 257 12.88 -0.05 10.02
CA ILE A 257 12.63 0.58 8.73
C ILE A 257 11.13 0.60 8.44
N ASN A 258 10.57 1.78 8.19
CA ASN A 258 9.17 1.91 7.78
C ASN A 258 8.96 3.04 6.75
N GLY A 259 7.75 3.15 6.22
CA GLY A 259 7.33 4.26 5.36
C GLY A 259 6.74 5.43 6.15
N PRO A 260 6.39 6.54 5.46
CA PRO A 260 5.89 7.77 6.08
C PRO A 260 4.56 7.59 6.81
N TRP A 261 3.74 6.60 6.44
CA TRP A 261 2.53 6.23 7.21
C TRP A 261 2.85 5.83 8.65
N GLY A 262 4.03 5.23 8.90
CA GLY A 262 4.45 4.82 10.22
C GLY A 262 4.54 5.99 11.19
N ARG A 263 4.85 7.20 10.70
CA ARG A 263 4.88 8.42 11.53
C ARG A 263 3.53 8.72 12.18
N GLY A 264 2.42 8.40 11.50
CA GLY A 264 1.07 8.57 12.05
C GLY A 264 0.59 7.39 12.91
N GLN A 265 1.38 6.32 13.01
CA GLN A 265 1.04 5.10 13.74
C GLN A 265 1.81 4.97 15.06
N HIS A 266 2.74 5.88 15.34
CA HIS A 266 3.51 5.90 16.59
C HIS A 266 2.75 6.60 17.71
N GLY A 267 2.90 6.11 18.95
CA GLY A 267 2.35 6.76 20.13
C GLY A 267 2.87 8.20 20.28
N GLU A 268 1.99 9.14 20.61
CA GLU A 268 2.34 10.58 20.71
C GLU A 268 3.37 10.87 21.81
N GLU A 269 3.47 9.99 22.80
CA GLU A 269 4.42 10.06 23.90
C GLU A 269 5.83 9.60 23.53
N LEU A 270 6.01 8.91 22.41
CA LEU A 270 7.29 8.39 21.99
C LEU A 270 8.15 9.49 21.37
N ASN A 271 9.37 9.65 21.87
CA ASN A 271 10.37 10.51 21.25
C ASN A 271 10.97 9.81 20.02
N VAL A 272 10.28 9.94 18.87
CA VAL A 272 10.67 9.28 17.63
C VAL A 272 11.47 10.23 16.73
N LYS A 273 12.67 9.80 16.33
CA LYS A 273 13.46 10.46 15.28
C LYS A 273 13.50 9.60 14.03
N THR A 274 13.33 10.24 12.88
CA THR A 274 13.44 9.60 11.56
C THR A 274 14.71 10.05 10.87
N VAL A 275 15.53 9.10 10.43
CA VAL A 275 16.80 9.36 9.73
C VAL A 275 16.89 8.54 8.44
N ARG A 276 17.88 8.87 7.61
CA ARG A 276 18.19 8.11 6.39
C ARG A 276 18.59 6.67 6.77
N ILE A 277 18.23 5.71 5.91
CA ILE A 277 18.78 4.34 6.00
C ILE A 277 20.21 4.39 5.47
N PRO A 278 21.21 3.91 6.24
CA PRO A 278 22.62 3.96 5.83
C PRO A 278 22.87 3.20 4.52
#